data_AF-A0AB37U1K6-F1
#
_entry.id   AF-A0AB37U1K6-F1
#
_cell.length_a   1.000
_cell.length_b   1.000
_cell.length_c   1.000
_cell.angle_alpha   90.00
_cell.angle_beta   90.00
_cell.angle_gamma   90.00
#
_symmetry.space_group_name_H-M   'P 1'
#
loop_
_entity.id
_entity.type
_entity.pdbx_description
1 polymer ?
#
loop_
_entity_poly.entity_id
_entity_poly.type
_entity_poly.pdbx_seq_one_letter_code
_entity_poly.pdbx_strand_id
1 'polypeptide(L)'
;MRSIGEMARDSGLGVSALRFYDRAGVLVPAWVDPVSGYRWYAPEQLDEARLLARLRRAGMPLADIRLILAGWSGADTDLVRGLLQAHLRRLERGLADARTEFSALRSLLDQRENPMTATPRTAAARLSVPAPDLAAALDAVRYAVSSDPGLPMLGGVLFDVEGDTLRLVATDRYRLAVAGIGTDGHGGPRVQVTVPAALADAMRALLDGDGPVGLAVEGDRVTLEAGDRQAAGQCLAHDFPDYRRLVHLPSGRRALVEAAAFRRELESGPVRPGAGRERGDASAEVSVLEVADDGTVSVCEDGDGDGSVVAVDRSFLLEAIAAAGRDRVVLEFGAPTAPVAIRRTDDETTFALLMPVRLDD
;
A
#
# COMPACT_ATOMS: atom_id res chain seq x y z
N MET A 1 14.72 -24.11 46.13
CA MET A 1 15.77 -23.48 45.30
C MET A 1 16.00 -24.33 44.07
N ARG A 2 16.29 -23.71 42.92
CA ARG A 2 16.61 -24.38 41.65
C ARG A 2 18.09 -24.26 41.37
N SER A 3 18.71 -25.33 40.90
CA SER A 3 20.08 -25.30 40.41
C SER A 3 20.17 -24.48 39.11
N ILE A 4 21.37 -23.99 38.75
CA ILE A 4 21.56 -23.27 37.48
C ILE A 4 21.15 -24.09 36.24
N GLY A 5 21.26 -25.42 36.29
CA GLY A 5 20.84 -26.31 35.21
C GLY A 5 19.31 -26.39 35.07
N GLU A 6 18.59 -26.54 36.19
CA GLU A 6 17.13 -26.51 36.21
C GLU A 6 16.59 -25.13 35.82
N MET A 7 17.21 -24.07 36.35
CA MET A 7 16.88 -22.69 36.01
C MET A 7 17.04 -22.43 34.52
N ALA A 8 18.11 -22.93 33.90
CA ALA A 8 18.35 -22.79 32.47
C ALA A 8 17.26 -23.47 31.63
N ARG A 9 16.87 -24.68 32.03
CA ARG A 9 15.82 -25.45 31.35
C ARG A 9 14.46 -24.76 31.44
N ASP A 10 14.10 -24.26 32.62
CA ASP A 10 12.75 -23.77 32.90
C ASP A 10 12.53 -22.30 32.47
N SER A 11 13.61 -21.52 32.36
CA SER A 11 13.58 -20.11 31.90
C SER A 11 13.81 -19.94 30.40
N GLY A 12 14.36 -20.97 29.73
CA GLY A 12 14.78 -20.89 28.33
C GLY A 12 16.08 -20.09 28.11
N LEU A 13 16.82 -19.78 29.18
CA LEU A 13 18.15 -19.17 29.12
C LEU A 13 19.22 -20.26 29.23
N GLY A 14 20.24 -20.23 28.38
CA GLY A 14 21.37 -21.15 28.52
C GLY A 14 22.15 -20.91 29.83
N VAL A 15 22.81 -21.96 30.36
CA VAL A 15 23.65 -21.87 31.57
C VAL A 15 24.72 -20.79 31.46
N SER A 16 25.32 -20.62 30.27
CA SER A 16 26.29 -19.55 30.01
C SER A 16 25.66 -18.16 30.07
N ALA A 17 24.42 -18.02 29.60
CA ALA A 17 23.68 -16.76 29.66
C ALA A 17 23.36 -16.39 31.12
N LEU A 18 22.91 -17.34 31.95
CA LEU A 18 22.68 -17.11 33.38
C LEU A 18 23.95 -16.64 34.11
N ARG A 19 25.12 -17.21 33.81
CA ARG A 19 26.42 -16.74 34.33
C ARG A 19 26.79 -15.34 33.83
N PHE A 20 26.42 -15.00 32.61
CA PHE A 20 26.61 -13.65 32.06
C PHE A 20 25.74 -12.63 32.80
N TYR A 21 24.46 -12.94 33.03
CA TYR A 21 23.52 -12.04 33.70
C TYR A 21 23.80 -11.84 35.18
N ASP A 22 24.29 -12.86 35.85
CA ASP A 22 24.84 -12.77 37.20
C ASP A 22 25.97 -11.72 37.25
N ARG A 23 26.99 -11.87 36.39
CA ARG A 23 28.11 -10.91 36.32
C ARG A 23 27.68 -9.50 35.91
N ALA A 24 26.66 -9.38 35.06
CA ALA A 24 26.13 -8.09 34.62
C ALA A 24 25.15 -7.45 35.63
N GLY A 25 24.87 -8.13 36.76
CA GLY A 25 23.97 -7.66 37.81
C GLY A 25 22.51 -7.54 37.36
N VAL A 26 22.10 -8.35 36.38
CA VAL A 26 20.73 -8.33 35.82
C VAL A 26 19.84 -9.39 36.45
N LEU A 27 20.39 -10.58 36.69
CA LEU A 27 19.72 -11.67 37.40
C LEU A 27 20.74 -12.34 38.31
N VAL A 28 20.80 -11.88 39.56
CA VAL A 28 21.76 -12.36 40.56
C VAL A 28 21.18 -13.61 41.23
N PRO A 29 21.93 -14.72 41.34
CA PRO A 29 21.47 -15.92 42.03
C PRO A 29 21.19 -15.64 43.50
N ALA A 30 20.13 -16.25 44.05
CA ALA A 30 19.78 -16.15 45.47
C ALA A 30 20.90 -16.66 46.39
N TRP A 31 21.65 -17.67 45.95
CA TRP A 31 22.80 -18.17 46.69
C TRP A 31 23.88 -18.71 45.76
N VAL A 32 25.14 -18.46 46.11
CA VAL A 32 26.31 -19.01 45.45
C VAL A 32 27.11 -19.79 46.47
N ASP A 33 27.39 -21.05 46.17
CA ASP A 33 28.22 -21.91 47.01
C ASP A 33 29.65 -21.32 47.11
N PRO A 34 30.14 -21.01 48.32
CA PRO A 34 31.43 -20.35 48.52
C PRO A 34 32.64 -21.25 48.18
N VAL A 35 32.45 -22.57 48.10
CA VAL A 35 33.52 -23.54 47.79
C VAL A 35 33.47 -23.96 46.33
N SER A 36 32.29 -24.33 45.83
CA SER A 36 32.14 -24.84 44.47
C SER A 36 31.80 -23.77 43.43
N GLY A 37 31.40 -22.56 43.85
CA GLY A 37 30.92 -21.50 42.98
C GLY A 37 29.59 -21.81 42.29
N TYR A 38 28.89 -22.84 42.76
CA TYR A 38 27.63 -23.30 42.18
C TYR A 38 26.48 -22.36 42.53
N ARG A 39 25.63 -22.07 41.54
CA ARG A 39 24.58 -21.03 41.64
C ARG A 39 23.23 -21.66 41.85
N TRP A 40 22.49 -21.09 42.80
CA TRP A 40 21.14 -21.49 43.17
C TRP A 40 20.20 -20.29 43.09
N TYR A 41 19.04 -20.52 42.50
CA TYR A 41 18.01 -19.51 42.25
C TYR A 41 16.79 -19.81 43.11
N ALA A 42 16.15 -18.76 43.62
CA ALA A 42 14.90 -18.90 44.37
C ALA A 42 13.73 -19.19 43.40
N PRO A 43 12.64 -19.83 43.87
CA PRO A 43 11.50 -20.15 43.03
C PRO A 43 10.89 -18.96 42.28
N GLU A 44 10.93 -17.79 42.91
CA GLU A 44 10.34 -16.51 42.46
C GLU A 44 11.15 -15.88 41.32
N GLN A 45 12.45 -16.17 41.25
CA GLN A 45 13.35 -15.65 40.20
C GLN A 45 13.09 -16.27 38.82
N LEU A 46 12.25 -17.32 38.76
CA LEU A 46 11.91 -17.97 37.49
C LEU A 46 11.12 -17.05 36.57
N ASP A 47 10.20 -16.24 37.11
CA ASP A 47 9.39 -15.36 36.30
C ASP A 47 10.20 -14.17 35.78
N GLU A 48 11.11 -13.63 36.59
CA GLU A 48 12.09 -12.62 36.16
C GLU A 48 12.99 -13.14 35.03
N ALA A 49 13.46 -14.38 35.15
CA ALA A 49 14.30 -15.00 34.12
C ALA A 49 13.53 -15.27 32.82
N ARG A 50 12.26 -15.69 32.91
CA ARG A 50 11.38 -15.87 31.75
C ARG A 50 11.10 -14.54 31.06
N LEU A 51 10.83 -13.48 31.83
CA LEU A 51 10.66 -12.14 31.32
C LEU A 51 11.93 -11.66 30.60
N LEU A 52 13.09 -11.80 31.23
CA LEU A 52 14.39 -11.48 30.64
C LEU A 52 14.65 -12.24 29.34
N ALA A 53 14.29 -13.52 29.27
CA ALA A 53 14.40 -14.31 28.03
C ALA A 53 13.52 -13.76 26.90
N ARG A 54 12.29 -13.31 27.21
CA ARG A 54 11.39 -12.67 26.24
C ARG A 54 11.93 -11.33 25.75
N LEU A 55 12.39 -10.47 26.66
CA LEU A 55 12.94 -9.14 26.31
C LEU A 55 14.20 -9.27 25.45
N ARG A 56 15.08 -10.23 25.75
CA ARG A 56 16.25 -10.51 24.90
C ARG A 56 15.87 -11.00 23.51
N ARG A 57 14.86 -11.87 23.40
CA ARG A 57 14.38 -12.33 22.09
C ARG A 57 13.79 -11.18 21.26
N ALA A 58 13.17 -10.21 21.92
CA ALA A 58 12.69 -8.97 21.31
C ALA A 58 13.81 -7.94 20.99
N GLY A 59 15.08 -8.30 21.16
CA GLY A 59 16.22 -7.44 20.85
C GLY A 59 16.38 -6.24 21.79
N MET A 60 15.81 -6.30 22.99
CA MET A 60 15.88 -5.18 23.93
C MET A 60 17.32 -4.95 24.46
N PRO A 61 17.79 -3.69 24.55
CA PRO A 61 19.10 -3.37 25.11
C PRO A 61 19.23 -3.84 26.57
N LEU A 62 20.43 -4.29 26.95
CA LEU A 62 20.69 -4.80 28.30
C LEU A 62 20.42 -3.78 29.40
N ALA A 63 20.65 -2.49 29.13
CA ALA A 63 20.36 -1.39 30.05
C ALA A 63 18.85 -1.29 30.34
N ASP A 64 18.01 -1.39 29.31
CA ASP A 64 16.56 -1.29 29.43
C ASP A 64 15.97 -2.54 30.09
N ILE A 65 16.52 -3.73 29.81
CA ILE A 65 16.15 -4.98 30.49
C ILE A 65 16.34 -4.83 32.00
N ARG A 66 17.46 -4.24 32.46
CA ARG A 66 17.70 -4.02 33.90
C ARG A 66 16.64 -3.11 34.53
N LEU A 67 16.29 -2.02 33.86
CA LEU A 67 15.29 -1.08 34.34
C LEU A 67 13.90 -1.72 34.39
N ILE A 68 13.55 -2.53 33.38
CA ILE A 68 12.27 -3.25 33.35
C ILE A 68 12.19 -4.28 34.45
N LEU A 69 13.24 -5.07 34.70
CA LEU A 69 13.24 -6.04 35.80
C LEU A 69 13.13 -5.33 37.16
N ALA A 70 13.84 -4.21 37.36
CA ALA A 70 13.73 -3.44 38.59
C ALA A 70 12.33 -2.83 38.79
N GLY A 71 11.72 -2.28 37.74
CA GLY A 71 10.35 -1.74 37.77
C GLY A 71 9.29 -2.84 37.95
N TRP A 72 9.53 -4.02 37.39
CA TRP A 72 8.65 -5.19 37.51
C TRP A 72 8.57 -5.70 38.95
N SER A 73 9.71 -5.79 39.64
CA SER A 73 9.76 -6.22 41.05
C SER A 73 9.38 -5.09 42.02
N GLY A 74 9.47 -3.83 41.61
CA GLY A 74 9.13 -2.62 42.39
C GLY A 74 7.73 -2.03 42.15
N ALA A 75 6.90 -2.68 41.31
CA ALA A 75 5.54 -2.25 40.93
C ALA A 75 5.42 -0.90 40.19
N ASP A 76 6.50 -0.38 39.60
CA ASP A 76 6.47 0.80 38.72
C ASP A 76 6.09 0.40 37.29
N THR A 77 4.79 0.18 37.10
CA THR A 77 4.24 -0.29 35.82
C THR A 77 4.29 0.76 34.71
N ASP A 78 4.31 2.05 35.04
CA ASP A 78 4.36 3.14 34.07
C ASP A 78 5.75 3.24 33.44
N LEU A 79 6.81 3.10 34.23
CA LEU A 79 8.18 3.04 33.72
C LEU A 79 8.36 1.86 32.75
N VAL A 80 7.89 0.67 33.14
CA VAL A 80 7.97 -0.55 32.30
C VAL A 80 7.23 -0.35 30.98
N ARG A 81 6.00 0.18 31.03
CA ARG A 81 5.20 0.47 29.83
C ARG A 81 5.90 1.47 28.92
N GLY A 82 6.46 2.55 29.48
CA GLY A 82 7.19 3.57 28.73
C GLY A 82 8.41 3.00 28.01
N LEU A 83 9.20 2.15 28.67
CA LEU A 83 10.38 1.51 28.07
C LEU A 83 10.01 0.52 26.96
N LEU A 84 8.96 -0.29 27.16
CA LEU A 84 8.46 -1.20 26.13
C LEU A 84 7.98 -0.43 24.89
N GLN A 85 7.20 0.64 25.08
CA GLN A 85 6.72 1.48 23.98
C GLN A 85 7.88 2.19 23.25
N ALA A 86 8.88 2.70 23.99
CA ALA A 86 10.04 3.36 23.40
C ALA A 86 10.86 2.38 22.53
N HIS A 87 11.01 1.13 22.97
CA HIS A 87 11.69 0.09 22.20
C HIS A 87 10.89 -0.32 20.96
N LEU A 88 9.57 -0.50 21.08
CA LEU A 88 8.70 -0.78 19.94
C LEU A 88 8.85 0.30 18.85
N ARG A 89 8.73 1.58 19.23
CA ARG A 89 8.94 2.71 18.31
C ARG A 89 10.32 2.72 17.68
N ARG A 90 11.36 2.21 18.37
CA ARG A 90 12.72 2.10 17.82
C ARG A 90 12.81 0.99 16.79
N LEU A 91 12.21 -0.17 17.05
CA LEU A 91 12.15 -1.29 16.11
C LEU A 91 11.36 -0.93 14.85
N GLU A 92 10.21 -0.26 14.99
CA GLU A 92 9.40 0.20 13.87
C GLU A 92 10.15 1.18 12.98
N ARG A 93 10.84 2.17 13.58
CA ARG A 93 11.70 3.10 12.84
C ARG A 93 12.84 2.38 12.12
N GLY A 94 13.54 1.48 12.82
CA GLY A 94 14.61 0.69 12.21
C GLY A 94 14.12 -0.18 11.03
N LEU A 95 12.91 -0.73 11.11
CA LEU A 95 12.30 -1.47 10.00
C LEU A 95 11.95 -0.55 8.82
N ALA A 96 11.39 0.63 9.09
CA ALA A 96 11.08 1.62 8.07
C ALA A 96 12.35 2.11 7.35
N ASP A 97 13.41 2.40 8.10
CA ASP A 97 14.71 2.81 7.57
C ASP A 97 15.32 1.68 6.72
N ALA A 98 15.35 0.45 7.23
CA ALA A 98 15.83 -0.71 6.48
C ALA A 98 15.03 -0.95 5.19
N ARG A 99 13.70 -0.85 5.23
CA ARG A 99 12.84 -0.97 4.04
C ARG A 99 13.15 0.12 3.00
N THR A 100 13.41 1.35 3.45
CA THR A 100 13.79 2.47 2.59
C THR A 100 15.13 2.19 1.92
N GLU A 101 16.12 1.73 2.68
CA GLU A 101 17.45 1.40 2.17
C GLU A 101 17.42 0.21 1.19
N PHE A 102 16.70 -0.87 1.51
CA PHE A 102 16.50 -1.99 0.59
C PHE A 102 15.79 -1.55 -0.70
N SER A 103 14.83 -0.62 -0.62
CA SER A 103 14.17 -0.07 -1.80
C SER A 103 15.13 0.74 -2.67
N ALA A 104 16.04 1.52 -2.05
CA ALA A 104 17.09 2.25 -2.76
C ALA A 104 18.10 1.30 -3.43
N LEU A 105 18.55 0.26 -2.72
CA LEU A 105 19.44 -0.77 -3.28
C LEU A 105 18.79 -1.52 -4.44
N ARG A 106 17.51 -1.86 -4.32
CA ARG A 106 16.75 -2.46 -5.42
C ARG A 106 16.66 -1.52 -6.62
N SER A 107 16.40 -0.23 -6.40
CA SER A 107 16.43 0.78 -7.48
C SER A 107 17.79 0.87 -8.17
N LEU A 108 18.89 0.82 -7.42
CA LEU A 108 20.24 0.80 -7.99
C LEU A 108 20.54 -0.49 -8.77
N LEU A 109 20.04 -1.63 -8.30
CA LEU A 109 20.13 -2.90 -9.03
C LEU A 109 19.28 -2.89 -10.30
N ASP A 110 18.05 -2.39 -10.24
CA ASP A 110 17.17 -2.21 -11.39
C ASP A 110 17.85 -1.32 -12.45
N GLN A 111 18.51 -0.24 -12.04
CA GLN A 111 19.29 0.65 -12.94
C GLN A 111 20.51 -0.03 -13.57
N ARG A 112 21.09 -1.04 -12.89
CA ARG A 112 22.27 -1.76 -13.35
C ARG A 112 21.91 -2.95 -14.25
N GLU A 113 20.85 -3.67 -13.91
CA GLU A 113 20.35 -4.83 -14.65
C GLU A 113 19.56 -4.40 -15.89
N ASN A 114 18.94 -3.21 -15.88
CA ASN A 114 18.40 -2.52 -17.05
C ASN A 114 19.21 -1.25 -17.36
N PRO A 115 20.42 -1.37 -17.94
CA PRO A 115 21.14 -0.21 -18.42
C PRO A 115 20.36 0.38 -19.60
N MET A 116 19.68 1.51 -19.34
CA MET A 116 18.79 2.30 -20.23
C MET A 116 17.27 2.07 -20.06
N THR A 117 16.68 2.73 -19.07
CA THR A 117 15.33 3.36 -19.17
C THR A 117 15.45 4.86 -19.45
N ALA A 118 16.41 5.25 -20.30
CA ALA A 118 16.18 6.41 -21.14
C ALA A 118 15.36 5.89 -22.31
N THR A 119 14.04 6.03 -22.26
CA THR A 119 13.17 5.79 -23.42
C THR A 119 13.82 6.52 -24.60
N PRO A 120 14.17 5.83 -25.70
CA PRO A 120 14.71 6.52 -26.85
C PRO A 120 13.68 7.58 -27.24
N ARG A 121 14.13 8.83 -27.37
CA ARG A 121 13.34 10.00 -27.79
C ARG A 121 12.73 9.85 -29.21
N THR A 122 12.87 8.66 -29.79
CA THR A 122 12.32 8.16 -31.05
C THR A 122 11.41 6.95 -30.78
N ALA A 123 10.54 7.02 -29.78
CA ALA A 123 9.45 6.07 -29.64
C ALA A 123 8.43 6.36 -30.74
N ALA A 124 8.28 5.43 -31.68
CA ALA A 124 7.27 5.47 -32.71
C ALA A 124 6.33 4.28 -32.51
N ALA A 125 5.06 4.58 -32.22
CA ALA A 125 4.00 3.57 -32.19
C ALA A 125 2.85 4.08 -33.05
N ARG A 126 2.27 3.20 -33.86
CA ARG A 126 1.01 3.45 -34.56
C ARG A 126 0.13 2.24 -34.34
N LEU A 127 -1.04 2.48 -33.78
CA LEU A 127 -1.98 1.43 -33.40
C LEU A 127 -3.40 1.85 -33.77
N SER A 128 -4.23 0.85 -34.04
CA SER A 128 -5.64 1.01 -34.29
C SER A 128 -6.42 0.43 -33.11
N VAL A 129 -7.36 1.21 -32.60
CA VAL A 129 -8.23 0.81 -31.49
C VAL A 129 -9.68 1.13 -31.81
N PRO A 130 -10.64 0.30 -31.37
CA PRO A 130 -12.05 0.66 -31.46
C PRO A 130 -12.31 1.95 -30.67
N ALA A 131 -12.97 2.93 -31.30
CA ALA A 131 -13.39 4.16 -30.63
C ALA A 131 -14.15 3.94 -29.31
N PRO A 132 -15.16 3.04 -29.23
CA PRO A 132 -15.90 2.84 -27.98
C PRO A 132 -15.03 2.30 -26.86
N ASP A 133 -14.05 1.45 -27.16
CA ASP A 133 -13.16 0.88 -26.14
C ASP A 133 -12.19 1.93 -25.60
N LEU A 134 -11.61 2.77 -26.48
CA LEU A 134 -10.75 3.88 -26.07
C LEU A 134 -11.53 4.94 -25.27
N ALA A 135 -12.78 5.22 -25.66
CA ALA A 135 -13.65 6.13 -24.92
C ALA A 135 -13.92 5.59 -23.51
N ALA A 136 -14.34 4.33 -23.40
CA ALA A 136 -14.62 3.68 -22.13
C ALA A 136 -13.39 3.59 -21.23
N ALA A 137 -12.21 3.36 -21.80
CA ALA A 137 -10.96 3.31 -21.04
C ALA A 137 -10.50 4.68 -20.54
N LEU A 138 -10.64 5.73 -21.36
CA LEU A 138 -10.39 7.11 -20.92
C LEU A 138 -11.34 7.51 -19.79
N ASP A 139 -12.63 7.22 -19.94
CA ASP A 139 -13.65 7.48 -18.91
C ASP A 139 -13.35 6.70 -17.62
N ALA A 140 -12.82 5.49 -17.74
CA ALA A 140 -12.46 4.64 -16.61
C ALA A 140 -11.24 5.11 -15.80
N VAL A 141 -10.38 5.97 -16.35
CA VAL A 141 -9.14 6.41 -15.66
C VAL A 141 -9.07 7.90 -15.39
N ARG A 142 -9.78 8.73 -16.17
CA ARG A 142 -9.60 10.19 -16.17
C ARG A 142 -9.82 10.85 -14.81
N TYR A 143 -10.70 10.31 -13.98
CA TYR A 143 -11.00 10.85 -12.66
C TYR A 143 -9.80 10.78 -11.70
N ALA A 144 -8.87 9.81 -11.89
CA ALA A 144 -7.71 9.62 -11.02
C ALA A 144 -6.50 10.51 -11.35
N VAL A 145 -6.61 11.41 -12.33
CA VAL A 145 -5.54 12.35 -12.69
C VAL A 145 -5.38 13.42 -11.61
N SER A 146 -4.13 13.71 -11.22
CA SER A 146 -3.85 14.75 -10.23
C SER A 146 -4.07 16.15 -10.79
N SER A 147 -4.64 17.04 -9.97
CA SER A 147 -4.72 18.48 -10.23
C SER A 147 -3.67 19.28 -9.44
N ASP A 148 -2.80 18.61 -8.69
CA ASP A 148 -1.78 19.23 -7.84
C ASP A 148 -0.64 19.83 -8.68
N PRO A 149 -0.44 21.17 -8.67
CA PRO A 149 0.66 21.81 -9.40
C PRO A 149 2.06 21.36 -8.95
N GLY A 150 2.20 20.84 -7.73
CA GLY A 150 3.44 20.27 -7.21
C GLY A 150 3.79 18.89 -7.79
N LEU A 151 2.86 18.27 -8.52
CA LEU A 151 2.99 16.91 -9.04
C LEU A 151 2.73 16.86 -10.55
N PRO A 152 3.47 17.64 -11.37
CA PRO A 152 3.19 17.78 -12.80
C PRO A 152 3.27 16.46 -13.58
N MET A 153 4.07 15.48 -13.12
CA MET A 153 4.14 14.15 -13.74
C MET A 153 2.84 13.34 -13.63
N LEU A 154 1.93 13.72 -12.72
CA LEU A 154 0.62 13.10 -12.51
C LEU A 154 -0.53 13.88 -13.13
N GLY A 155 -0.25 15.00 -13.82
CA GLY A 155 -1.24 15.85 -14.49
C GLY A 155 -1.77 15.29 -15.82
N GLY A 156 -1.66 13.98 -16.03
CA GLY A 156 -2.03 13.33 -17.28
C GLY A 156 -2.31 11.84 -17.12
N VAL A 157 -2.68 11.22 -18.23
CA VAL A 157 -2.94 9.78 -18.35
C VAL A 157 -1.75 9.14 -19.03
N LEU A 158 -1.14 8.16 -18.38
CA LEU A 158 -0.11 7.32 -18.96
C LEU A 158 -0.71 6.42 -20.03
N PHE A 159 -0.14 6.43 -21.22
CA PHE A 159 -0.39 5.48 -22.28
C PHE A 159 0.80 4.52 -22.34
N ASP A 160 0.56 3.26 -22.00
CA ASP A 160 1.57 2.19 -21.97
C ASP A 160 1.21 1.14 -23.03
N VAL A 161 1.90 1.18 -24.17
CA VAL A 161 1.69 0.30 -25.32
C VAL A 161 2.71 -0.84 -25.26
N GLU A 162 2.23 -2.08 -25.18
CA GLU A 162 3.07 -3.28 -25.15
C GLU A 162 2.38 -4.40 -25.92
N GLY A 163 2.98 -4.83 -27.03
CA GLY A 163 2.38 -5.82 -27.91
C GLY A 163 1.04 -5.35 -28.46
N ASP A 164 0.01 -6.18 -28.29
CA ASP A 164 -1.38 -5.95 -28.70
C ASP A 164 -2.22 -5.25 -27.63
N THR A 165 -1.61 -4.70 -26.58
CA THR A 165 -2.31 -4.09 -25.46
C THR A 165 -1.90 -2.64 -25.26
N LEU A 166 -2.89 -1.74 -25.20
CA LEU A 166 -2.75 -0.37 -24.71
C LEU A 166 -3.34 -0.31 -23.30
N ARG A 167 -2.52 0.07 -22.32
CA ARG A 167 -2.97 0.35 -20.96
C ARG A 167 -2.99 1.85 -20.73
N LEU A 168 -4.12 2.34 -20.24
CA LEU A 168 -4.27 3.70 -19.76
C LEU A 168 -4.18 3.69 -18.24
N VAL A 169 -3.39 4.59 -17.66
CA VAL A 169 -3.18 4.66 -16.21
C VAL A 169 -3.21 6.11 -15.72
N ALA A 170 -3.91 6.36 -14.62
CA ALA A 170 -3.91 7.66 -13.94
C ALA A 170 -3.81 7.47 -12.42
N THR A 171 -3.15 8.41 -11.74
CA THR A 171 -3.00 8.42 -10.28
C THR A 171 -2.77 9.81 -9.74
N ASP A 172 -3.17 10.03 -8.48
CA ASP A 172 -2.99 11.26 -7.72
C ASP A 172 -2.23 11.05 -6.39
N ARG A 173 -1.50 9.92 -6.26
CA ARG A 173 -0.85 9.36 -5.05
C ARG A 173 -1.77 8.62 -4.09
N TYR A 174 -3.06 8.91 -4.07
CA TYR A 174 -4.02 8.31 -3.13
C TYR A 174 -4.90 7.25 -3.79
N ARG A 175 -5.00 7.28 -5.11
CA ARG A 175 -5.68 6.27 -5.92
C ARG A 175 -4.95 6.03 -7.23
N LEU A 176 -5.23 4.88 -7.83
CA LEU A 176 -4.77 4.48 -9.16
C LEU A 176 -5.99 3.98 -9.95
N ALA A 177 -6.12 4.35 -11.21
CA ALA A 177 -7.05 3.73 -12.13
C ALA A 177 -6.28 3.19 -13.35
N VAL A 178 -6.62 1.96 -13.76
CA VAL A 178 -6.00 1.26 -14.88
C VAL A 178 -7.12 0.73 -15.78
N ALA A 179 -6.98 0.90 -17.09
CA ALA A 179 -7.85 0.29 -18.09
C ALA A 179 -7.01 -0.30 -19.23
N GLY A 180 -7.34 -1.53 -19.63
CA GLY A 180 -6.68 -2.25 -20.73
C GLY A 180 -7.55 -2.29 -21.98
N ILE A 181 -6.92 -2.14 -23.15
CA ILE A 181 -7.59 -2.23 -24.45
C ILE A 181 -6.75 -3.10 -25.39
N GLY A 182 -7.41 -3.99 -26.13
CA GLY A 182 -6.79 -4.69 -27.26
C GLY A 182 -6.58 -3.76 -28.44
N THR A 183 -5.42 -3.85 -29.09
CA THR A 183 -5.01 -2.94 -30.17
C THR A 183 -4.39 -3.72 -31.31
N ASP A 184 -4.60 -3.24 -32.52
CA ASP A 184 -3.96 -3.77 -33.72
C ASP A 184 -2.84 -2.84 -34.20
N GLY A 185 -1.84 -3.41 -34.89
CA GLY A 185 -0.87 -2.64 -35.68
C GLY A 185 0.45 -2.27 -35.01
N HIS A 186 0.62 -2.53 -33.71
CA HIS A 186 1.91 -2.32 -33.02
C HIS A 186 2.67 -3.63 -32.80
N GLY A 187 3.75 -3.84 -33.57
CA GLY A 187 4.69 -4.96 -33.38
C GLY A 187 6.06 -4.54 -32.83
N GLY A 188 6.18 -3.28 -32.38
CA GLY A 188 7.43 -2.67 -31.96
C GLY A 188 7.76 -2.88 -30.47
N PRO A 189 8.87 -2.28 -29.98
CA PRO A 189 9.18 -2.26 -28.57
C PRO A 189 8.09 -1.53 -27.76
N ARG A 190 8.06 -1.76 -26.45
CA ARG A 190 7.15 -1.07 -25.53
C ARG A 190 7.34 0.45 -25.63
N VAL A 191 6.22 1.18 -25.67
CA VAL A 191 6.20 2.65 -25.71
C VAL A 191 5.37 3.18 -24.54
N GLN A 192 5.95 4.13 -23.81
CA GLN A 192 5.30 4.76 -22.67
C GLN A 192 5.34 6.29 -22.83
N VAL A 193 4.18 6.93 -22.84
CA VAL A 193 4.04 8.39 -22.89
C VAL A 193 2.93 8.87 -21.97
N THR A 194 3.10 10.04 -21.36
CA THR A 194 2.08 10.63 -20.48
C THR A 194 1.34 11.74 -21.21
N VAL A 195 0.06 11.50 -21.50
CA VAL A 195 -0.82 12.41 -22.24
C VAL A 195 -1.44 13.42 -21.26
N PRO A 196 -1.24 14.75 -21.43
CA PRO A 196 -1.83 15.74 -20.53
C PRO A 196 -3.35 15.62 -20.45
N ALA A 197 -3.93 15.90 -19.28
CA ALA A 197 -5.37 15.77 -19.03
C ALA A 197 -6.24 16.46 -20.10
N ALA A 198 -5.90 17.70 -20.46
CA ALA A 198 -6.64 18.47 -21.47
C ALA A 198 -6.58 17.83 -22.87
N LEU A 199 -5.48 17.18 -23.21
CA LEU A 199 -5.34 16.47 -24.49
C LEU A 199 -6.11 15.15 -24.45
N ALA A 200 -6.09 14.42 -23.34
CA ALA A 200 -6.92 13.24 -23.13
C ALA A 200 -8.42 13.57 -23.21
N ASP A 201 -8.85 14.71 -22.66
CA ASP A 201 -10.23 15.21 -22.74
C ASP A 201 -10.60 15.56 -24.19
N ALA A 202 -9.70 16.21 -24.92
CA ALA A 202 -9.90 16.51 -26.34
C ALA A 202 -9.98 15.24 -27.20
N MET A 203 -9.13 14.24 -26.92
CA MET A 203 -9.18 12.93 -27.56
C MET A 203 -10.51 12.23 -27.30
N ARG A 204 -10.96 12.20 -26.03
CA ARG A 204 -12.23 11.60 -25.63
C ARG A 204 -13.42 12.19 -26.38
N ALA A 205 -13.42 13.49 -26.63
CA ALA A 205 -14.47 14.19 -27.39
C ALA A 205 -14.49 13.88 -28.90
N LEU A 206 -13.51 13.12 -29.43
CA LEU A 206 -13.51 12.64 -30.81
C LEU A 206 -14.09 11.22 -30.96
N LEU A 207 -14.34 10.52 -29.86
CA LEU A 207 -14.63 9.08 -29.84
C LEU A 207 -16.13 8.74 -29.80
N ASP A 208 -16.96 9.49 -30.54
CA ASP A 208 -18.43 9.31 -30.55
C ASP A 208 -18.91 8.29 -31.60
N GLY A 209 -18.01 7.74 -32.41
CA GLY A 209 -18.33 6.75 -33.45
C GLY A 209 -18.01 5.31 -33.05
N ASP A 210 -18.45 4.35 -33.87
CA ASP A 210 -18.20 2.92 -33.66
C ASP A 210 -16.99 2.37 -34.46
N GLY A 211 -16.37 3.22 -35.28
CA GLY A 211 -15.25 2.84 -36.14
C GLY A 211 -13.90 2.76 -35.41
N PRO A 212 -12.89 2.10 -36.00
CA PRO A 212 -11.54 2.15 -35.48
C PRO A 212 -10.95 3.56 -35.61
N VAL A 213 -10.15 3.96 -34.63
CA VAL A 213 -9.38 5.21 -34.61
C VAL A 213 -7.89 4.90 -34.64
N GLY A 214 -7.12 5.78 -35.26
CA GLY A 214 -5.67 5.69 -35.31
C GLY A 214 -5.05 6.45 -34.15
N LEU A 215 -4.18 5.81 -33.39
CA LEU A 215 -3.36 6.45 -32.37
C LEU A 215 -1.89 6.35 -32.78
N ALA A 216 -1.23 7.50 -32.88
CA ALA A 216 0.17 7.61 -33.24
C ALA A 216 0.95 8.32 -32.12
N VAL A 217 2.06 7.72 -31.72
CA VAL A 217 3.06 8.33 -30.84
C VAL A 217 4.33 8.50 -31.67
N GLU A 218 4.84 9.73 -31.76
CA GLU A 218 6.07 10.06 -32.46
C GLU A 218 6.92 10.97 -31.57
N GLY A 219 7.92 10.38 -30.91
CA GLY A 219 8.76 11.09 -29.94
C GLY A 219 7.96 11.51 -28.71
N ASP A 220 7.77 12.82 -28.50
CA ASP A 220 6.97 13.39 -27.43
C ASP A 220 5.58 13.88 -27.90
N ARG A 221 5.21 13.63 -29.16
CA ARG A 221 3.90 14.00 -29.70
C ARG A 221 3.00 12.78 -29.79
N VAL A 222 1.78 12.93 -29.29
CA VAL A 222 0.70 11.95 -29.47
C VAL A 222 -0.38 12.56 -30.36
N THR A 223 -0.92 11.74 -31.26
CA THR A 223 -1.97 12.12 -32.22
C THR A 223 -3.03 11.03 -32.24
N LEU A 224 -4.30 11.42 -32.09
CA LEU A 224 -5.47 10.58 -32.28
C LEU A 224 -6.19 11.06 -33.55
N GLU A 225 -6.45 10.14 -34.47
CA GLU A 225 -7.18 10.36 -35.73
C GLU A 225 -8.48 9.55 -35.71
N ALA A 226 -9.61 10.25 -35.83
CA ALA A 226 -10.94 9.68 -35.89
C ALA A 226 -11.66 10.18 -37.16
N GLY A 227 -11.52 9.45 -38.26
CA GLY A 227 -12.04 9.86 -39.57
C GLY A 227 -11.35 11.12 -40.10
N ASP A 228 -12.09 12.21 -40.22
CA ASP A 228 -11.60 13.53 -40.65
C ASP A 228 -11.20 14.44 -39.47
N ARG A 229 -11.44 14.01 -38.23
CA ARG A 229 -11.11 14.74 -37.01
C ARG A 229 -9.81 14.23 -36.42
N GLN A 230 -9.01 15.12 -35.84
CA GLN A 230 -7.80 14.75 -35.10
C GLN A 230 -7.59 15.60 -33.85
N ALA A 231 -6.99 15.00 -32.83
CA ALA A 231 -6.51 15.67 -31.63
C ALA A 231 -5.05 15.31 -31.43
N ALA A 232 -4.19 16.31 -31.25
CA ALA A 232 -2.76 16.07 -31.12
C ALA A 232 -2.09 17.10 -30.23
N GLY A 233 -1.05 16.68 -29.51
CA GLY A 233 -0.32 17.56 -28.60
C GLY A 233 0.93 16.91 -28.03
N GLN A 234 1.62 17.67 -27.18
CA GLN A 234 2.85 17.23 -26.53
C GLN A 234 2.54 16.44 -25.26
N CYS A 235 3.31 15.38 -25.05
CA CYS A 235 3.31 14.57 -23.85
C CYS A 235 4.04 15.32 -22.72
N LEU A 236 3.72 14.98 -21.48
CA LEU A 236 4.44 15.51 -20.33
C LEU A 236 5.89 15.00 -20.34
N ALA A 237 6.85 15.92 -20.17
CA ALA A 237 8.27 15.61 -20.15
C ALA A 237 8.75 15.10 -18.78
N HIS A 238 7.95 14.24 -18.16
CA HIS A 238 8.22 13.65 -16.85
C HIS A 238 7.92 12.16 -16.86
N ASP A 239 8.73 11.40 -16.12
CA ASP A 239 8.51 9.96 -15.96
C ASP A 239 7.28 9.70 -15.07
N PHE A 240 6.42 8.81 -15.54
CA PHE A 240 5.27 8.35 -14.76
C PHE A 240 5.73 7.29 -13.74
N PRO A 241 5.19 7.27 -12.51
CA PRO A 241 5.54 6.25 -11.52
C PRO A 241 5.33 4.81 -12.03
N ASP A 242 6.19 3.88 -11.59
CA ASP A 242 6.05 2.47 -11.96
C ASP A 242 4.81 1.82 -11.31
N TYR A 243 3.70 1.87 -12.03
CA TYR A 243 2.41 1.35 -11.60
C TYR A 243 2.35 -0.19 -11.60
N ARG A 244 3.23 -0.88 -12.32
CA ARG A 244 3.15 -2.36 -12.49
C ARG A 244 3.30 -3.09 -11.17
N ARG A 245 4.04 -2.51 -10.23
CA ARG A 245 4.20 -3.02 -8.86
C ARG A 245 2.87 -3.07 -8.10
N LEU A 246 1.88 -2.28 -8.51
CA LEU A 246 0.56 -2.18 -7.88
C LEU A 246 -0.50 -3.04 -8.58
N VAL A 247 -0.23 -3.58 -9.77
CA VAL A 247 -1.18 -4.42 -10.53
C VAL A 247 -1.39 -5.78 -9.86
N HIS A 248 -0.36 -6.30 -9.18
CA HIS A 248 -0.37 -7.61 -8.52
C HIS A 248 -0.54 -7.46 -7.01
N LEU A 249 -1.73 -7.07 -6.55
CA LEU A 249 -2.05 -7.11 -5.13
C LEU A 249 -2.34 -8.55 -4.68
N PRO A 250 -1.84 -8.97 -3.51
CA PRO A 250 -2.17 -10.29 -2.96
C PRO A 250 -3.67 -10.42 -2.76
N SER A 251 -4.23 -11.57 -3.16
CA SER A 251 -5.66 -11.86 -3.06
C SER A 251 -6.13 -11.73 -1.61
N GLY A 252 -7.10 -10.85 -1.41
CA GLY A 252 -7.75 -10.60 -0.13
C GLY A 252 -9.18 -11.13 -0.09
N ARG A 253 -9.98 -10.63 0.87
CA ARG A 253 -11.43 -10.88 0.88
C ARG A 253 -12.07 -10.18 -0.31
N ARG A 254 -12.98 -10.87 -1.01
CA ARG A 254 -13.71 -10.31 -2.16
C ARG A 254 -15.17 -10.14 -1.78
N ALA A 255 -15.74 -8.99 -2.10
CA ALA A 255 -17.15 -8.69 -1.91
C ALA A 255 -17.76 -8.24 -3.22
N LEU A 256 -18.88 -8.88 -3.60
CA LEU A 256 -19.64 -8.51 -4.79
C LEU A 256 -20.76 -7.56 -4.36
N VAL A 257 -20.76 -6.35 -4.92
CA VAL A 257 -21.77 -5.33 -4.59
C VAL A 257 -22.52 -4.86 -5.83
N GLU A 258 -23.81 -4.59 -5.66
CA GLU A 258 -24.62 -3.90 -6.66
C GLU A 258 -24.25 -2.41 -6.65
N ALA A 259 -23.64 -1.92 -7.72
CA ALA A 259 -23.03 -0.60 -7.79
C ALA A 259 -24.03 0.52 -7.43
N ALA A 260 -25.26 0.45 -7.95
CA ALA A 260 -26.30 1.44 -7.69
C ALA A 260 -26.85 1.40 -6.25
N ALA A 261 -26.86 0.23 -5.60
CA ALA A 261 -27.29 0.12 -4.20
C ALA A 261 -26.18 0.60 -3.27
N PHE A 262 -24.95 0.13 -3.50
CA PHE A 262 -23.80 0.47 -2.69
C PHE A 262 -23.44 1.96 -2.79
N ARG A 263 -23.58 2.56 -3.98
CA ARG A 263 -23.45 4.01 -4.15
C ARG A 263 -24.46 4.79 -3.29
N ARG A 264 -25.72 4.38 -3.27
CA ARG A 264 -26.75 5.03 -2.43
C ARG A 264 -26.43 4.90 -0.95
N GLU A 265 -25.95 3.72 -0.55
CA GLU A 265 -25.50 3.46 0.82
C GLU A 265 -24.34 4.39 1.21
N LEU A 266 -23.34 4.54 0.36
CA LEU A 266 -22.22 5.48 0.55
C LEU A 266 -22.68 6.94 0.61
N GLU A 267 -23.61 7.35 -0.24
CA GLU A 267 -24.14 8.73 -0.27
C GLU A 267 -24.94 9.07 0.99
N SER A 268 -25.74 8.13 1.51
CA SER A 268 -26.56 8.33 2.72
C SER A 268 -25.90 7.92 4.03
N GLY A 269 -24.80 7.17 3.96
CA GLY A 269 -24.16 6.54 5.09
C GLY A 269 -23.28 7.48 5.92
N PRO A 270 -22.76 7.00 7.06
CA PRO A 270 -21.95 7.81 7.97
C PRO A 270 -20.57 8.19 7.42
N VAL A 271 -20.11 9.41 7.75
CA VAL A 271 -18.75 9.89 7.45
C VAL A 271 -17.94 10.12 8.71
N ARG A 272 -16.63 9.91 8.60
CA ARG A 272 -15.67 10.37 9.61
C ARG A 272 -14.73 11.42 9.01
N PRO A 273 -14.24 12.36 9.82
CA PRO A 273 -13.11 13.18 9.42
C PRO A 273 -11.87 12.28 9.27
N GLY A 274 -11.27 12.25 8.09
CA GLY A 274 -9.99 11.61 7.86
C GLY A 274 -8.84 12.48 8.39
N ALA A 275 -7.78 11.84 8.87
CA ALA A 275 -6.52 12.54 9.13
C ALA A 275 -6.10 13.30 7.85
N GLY A 276 -5.91 14.63 7.98
CA GLY A 276 -5.59 15.50 6.86
C GLY A 276 -4.43 14.96 6.04
N ARG A 277 -4.60 14.91 4.71
CA ARG A 277 -3.68 14.25 3.78
C ARG A 277 -2.28 14.87 3.78
N GLU A 278 -2.20 16.16 4.10
CA GLU A 278 -1.00 16.93 4.43
C GLU A 278 -1.38 18.13 5.32
N ARG A 279 -0.39 18.87 5.85
CA ARG A 279 -0.61 20.00 6.76
C ARG A 279 -1.27 21.17 6.00
N GLY A 280 -2.60 21.27 6.06
CA GLY A 280 -3.38 22.34 5.43
C GLY A 280 -4.41 21.86 4.41
N ASP A 281 -4.49 20.55 4.13
CA ASP A 281 -5.59 20.00 3.35
C ASP A 281 -6.86 19.87 4.22
N ALA A 282 -8.03 20.10 3.61
CA ALA A 282 -9.30 19.89 4.30
C ALA A 282 -9.40 18.42 4.72
N SER A 283 -9.99 18.15 5.89
CA SER A 283 -10.27 16.78 6.32
C SER A 283 -11.13 16.10 5.25
N ALA A 284 -10.58 15.07 4.60
CA ALA A 284 -11.35 14.25 3.67
C ALA A 284 -12.50 13.57 4.42
N GLU A 285 -13.68 13.50 3.80
CA GLU A 285 -14.78 12.69 4.31
C GLU A 285 -14.48 11.22 4.03
N VAL A 286 -14.35 10.43 5.09
CA VAL A 286 -13.97 9.02 5.02
C VAL A 286 -15.19 8.14 5.28
N SER A 287 -15.37 7.13 4.44
CA SER A 287 -16.33 6.05 4.69
C SER A 287 -15.60 4.86 5.30
N VAL A 288 -16.16 4.32 6.37
CA VAL A 288 -15.64 3.13 7.04
C VAL A 288 -16.40 1.91 6.49
N LEU A 289 -15.67 1.02 5.83
CA LEU A 289 -16.21 -0.19 5.24
C LEU A 289 -15.93 -1.36 6.16
N GLU A 290 -16.98 -2.02 6.61
CA GLU A 290 -16.88 -3.30 7.32
C GLU A 290 -17.08 -4.44 6.33
N VAL A 291 -16.17 -5.41 6.36
CA VAL A 291 -16.21 -6.59 5.50
C VAL A 291 -16.46 -7.83 6.36
N ALA A 292 -17.66 -8.39 6.24
CA ALA A 292 -18.06 -9.60 6.93
C ALA A 292 -17.43 -10.85 6.29
N ASP A 293 -17.39 -11.96 7.04
CA ASP A 293 -16.81 -13.23 6.57
C ASP A 293 -17.60 -13.91 5.46
N ASP A 294 -18.89 -13.57 5.31
CA ASP A 294 -19.74 -14.04 4.22
C ASP A 294 -19.56 -13.25 2.91
N GLY A 295 -18.66 -12.26 2.91
CA GLY A 295 -18.38 -11.40 1.74
C GLY A 295 -19.33 -10.21 1.60
N THR A 296 -20.16 -9.93 2.61
CA THR A 296 -20.99 -8.72 2.66
C THR A 296 -20.15 -7.51 3.07
N VAL A 297 -20.40 -6.36 2.44
CA VAL A 297 -19.79 -5.07 2.79
C VAL A 297 -20.88 -4.10 3.19
N SER A 298 -20.66 -3.40 4.30
CA SER A 298 -21.54 -2.33 4.79
C SER A 298 -20.76 -1.08 5.20
N VAL A 299 -21.43 0.06 5.15
CA VAL A 299 -20.87 1.34 5.63
C VAL A 299 -21.27 1.57 7.09
N CYS A 300 -20.30 1.67 8.00
CA CYS A 300 -20.54 1.71 9.45
C CYS A 300 -20.03 3.02 10.10
N GLU A 301 -20.57 3.41 11.26
CA GLU A 301 -20.12 4.60 12.02
C GLU A 301 -18.80 4.33 12.77
N ASP A 302 -18.79 3.25 13.55
CA ASP A 302 -17.62 2.71 14.24
C ASP A 302 -17.45 1.24 13.87
N GLY A 303 -16.21 0.76 13.85
CA GLY A 303 -15.89 -0.65 13.63
C GLY A 303 -16.35 -1.50 14.80
N ASP A 304 -17.66 -1.75 14.89
CA ASP A 304 -18.31 -2.36 16.05
C ASP A 304 -18.43 -3.90 15.96
N GLY A 305 -17.84 -4.53 14.94
CA GLY A 305 -17.91 -5.97 14.68
C GLY A 305 -16.56 -6.71 14.66
N ASP A 306 -16.65 -8.05 14.68
CA ASP A 306 -15.51 -9.00 14.53
C ASP A 306 -14.92 -9.02 13.09
N GLY A 307 -15.49 -8.19 12.19
CA GLY A 307 -15.10 -8.06 10.79
C GLY A 307 -13.85 -7.18 10.56
N SER A 308 -13.27 -7.24 9.36
CA SER A 308 -12.18 -6.32 9.02
C SER A 308 -12.74 -4.99 8.56
N VAL A 309 -12.20 -3.93 9.15
CA VAL A 309 -12.59 -2.56 8.87
C VAL A 309 -11.51 -1.89 8.03
N VAL A 310 -11.94 -1.20 6.96
CA VAL A 310 -11.07 -0.39 6.11
C VAL A 310 -11.71 0.97 5.88
N ALA A 311 -10.98 2.03 6.15
CA ALA A 311 -11.45 3.38 5.93
C ALA A 311 -10.90 3.91 4.60
N VAL A 312 -11.75 4.49 3.76
CA VAL A 312 -11.37 5.05 2.46
C VAL A 312 -12.05 6.40 2.23
N ASP A 313 -11.44 7.25 1.43
CA ASP A 313 -12.09 8.49 1.01
C ASP A 313 -13.37 8.20 0.24
N ARG A 314 -14.47 8.81 0.70
CA ARG A 314 -15.81 8.61 0.14
C ARG A 314 -15.88 9.07 -1.31
N SER A 315 -15.38 10.27 -1.62
CA SER A 315 -15.43 10.84 -2.95
C SER A 315 -14.69 9.96 -3.95
N PHE A 316 -13.52 9.45 -3.55
CA PHE A 316 -12.72 8.58 -4.41
C PHE A 316 -13.39 7.24 -4.66
N LEU A 317 -14.04 6.67 -3.65
CA LEU A 317 -14.77 5.42 -3.78
C LEU A 317 -15.99 5.59 -4.69
N LEU A 318 -16.76 6.67 -4.53
CA LEU A 318 -17.91 6.99 -5.37
C LEU A 318 -17.49 7.17 -6.84
N GLU A 319 -16.39 7.88 -7.09
CA GLU A 319 -15.86 8.07 -8.44
C GLU A 319 -15.41 6.74 -9.07
N ALA A 320 -14.72 5.88 -8.30
CA ALA A 320 -14.29 4.57 -8.79
C ALA A 320 -15.47 3.64 -9.11
N ILE A 321 -16.51 3.61 -8.28
CA ILE A 321 -17.73 2.83 -8.55
C ILE A 321 -18.46 3.37 -9.78
N ALA A 322 -18.55 4.69 -9.93
CA ALA A 322 -19.18 5.32 -11.09
C ALA A 322 -18.42 4.99 -12.39
N ALA A 323 -17.08 5.06 -12.37
CA ALA A 323 -16.22 4.75 -13.51
C ALA A 323 -16.23 3.26 -13.90
N ALA A 324 -16.49 2.36 -12.94
CA ALA A 324 -16.67 0.95 -13.24
C ALA A 324 -17.85 0.72 -14.19
N GLY A 325 -18.91 1.54 -14.12
CA GLY A 325 -19.99 1.61 -15.13
C GLY A 325 -20.82 0.32 -15.31
N ARG A 326 -20.74 -0.61 -14.36
CA ARG A 326 -21.44 -1.91 -14.38
C ARG A 326 -22.44 -2.03 -13.24
N ASP A 327 -23.45 -2.87 -13.44
CA ASP A 327 -24.45 -3.17 -12.40
C ASP A 327 -23.81 -3.73 -11.14
N ARG A 328 -22.77 -4.57 -11.30
CA ARG A 328 -22.03 -5.21 -10.21
C ARG A 328 -20.54 -4.92 -10.29
N VAL A 329 -19.92 -4.73 -9.13
CA VAL A 329 -18.47 -4.56 -8.99
C VAL A 329 -17.94 -5.45 -7.88
N VAL A 330 -16.68 -5.86 -8.00
CA VAL A 330 -15.98 -6.64 -6.98
C VAL A 330 -15.04 -5.72 -6.22
N LEU A 331 -15.22 -5.64 -4.90
CA LEU A 331 -14.30 -4.98 -3.99
C LEU A 331 -13.36 -6.04 -3.40
N GLU A 332 -12.05 -5.81 -3.47
CA GLU A 332 -11.05 -6.71 -2.90
C GLU A 332 -10.29 -6.00 -1.77
N PHE A 333 -10.29 -6.63 -0.60
CA PHE A 333 -9.76 -6.08 0.64
C PHE A 333 -8.60 -6.92 1.16
N GLY A 334 -7.43 -6.31 1.29
CA GLY A 334 -6.28 -6.90 1.96
C GLY A 334 -6.30 -6.70 3.47
N ALA A 335 -5.12 -6.49 4.06
CA ALA A 335 -5.01 -5.99 5.44
C ALA A 335 -5.59 -4.55 5.54
N PRO A 336 -5.93 -4.06 6.75
CA PRO A 336 -6.49 -2.70 6.92
C PRO A 336 -5.63 -1.55 6.39
N THR A 337 -4.33 -1.79 6.19
CA THR A 337 -3.35 -0.83 5.63
C THR A 337 -3.02 -1.09 4.16
N ALA A 338 -3.60 -2.13 3.56
CA ALA A 338 -3.42 -2.45 2.14
C ALA A 338 -4.45 -1.70 1.27
N PRO A 339 -4.13 -1.41 0.00
CA PRO A 339 -5.07 -0.80 -0.92
C PRO A 339 -6.33 -1.63 -1.11
N VAL A 340 -7.47 -0.96 -1.28
CA VAL A 340 -8.73 -1.57 -1.71
C VAL A 340 -8.77 -1.57 -3.23
N ALA A 341 -8.99 -2.73 -3.85
CA ALA A 341 -9.15 -2.83 -5.29
C ALA A 341 -10.64 -2.86 -5.66
N ILE A 342 -11.03 -2.11 -6.69
CA ILE A 342 -12.35 -2.16 -7.31
C ILE A 342 -12.17 -2.71 -8.72
N ARG A 343 -12.80 -3.86 -8.98
CA ARG A 343 -12.71 -4.58 -10.25
C ARG A 343 -14.08 -4.75 -10.90
N ARG A 344 -14.09 -4.83 -12.23
CA ARG A 344 -15.26 -5.28 -12.99
C ARG A 344 -15.37 -6.81 -12.91
N THR A 345 -16.58 -7.34 -13.05
CA THR A 345 -16.82 -8.79 -13.02
C THR A 345 -16.46 -9.49 -14.33
N ASP A 346 -16.51 -8.75 -15.43
CA ASP A 346 -16.29 -9.19 -16.82
C ASP A 346 -14.89 -8.85 -17.36
N ASP A 347 -14.14 -7.99 -16.66
CA ASP A 347 -12.87 -7.46 -17.12
C ASP A 347 -11.89 -7.28 -15.95
N GLU A 348 -10.84 -8.11 -15.92
CA GLU A 348 -9.77 -8.01 -14.92
C GLU A 348 -8.68 -6.99 -15.29
N THR A 349 -8.67 -6.53 -16.55
CA THR A 349 -7.67 -5.58 -17.06
C THR A 349 -8.00 -4.14 -16.68
N THR A 350 -9.28 -3.86 -16.37
CA THR A 350 -9.74 -2.59 -15.83
C THR A 350 -10.01 -2.67 -14.33
N PHE A 351 -9.31 -1.86 -13.55
CA PHE A 351 -9.47 -1.82 -12.10
C PHE A 351 -9.01 -0.48 -11.51
N ALA A 352 -9.51 -0.17 -10.32
CA ALA A 352 -9.06 0.96 -9.52
C ALA A 352 -8.47 0.47 -8.19
N LEU A 353 -7.51 1.21 -7.65
CA LEU A 353 -6.96 1.01 -6.32
C LEU A 353 -7.15 2.27 -5.50
N LEU A 354 -7.61 2.14 -4.26
CA LEU A 354 -7.73 3.23 -3.30
C LEU A 354 -6.83 2.94 -2.10
N MET A 355 -6.01 3.91 -1.73
CA MET A 355 -5.20 3.83 -0.52
C MET A 355 -6.10 3.99 0.71
N PRO A 356 -5.92 3.15 1.75
CA PRO A 356 -6.70 3.29 2.98
C PRO A 356 -6.28 4.55 3.74
N VAL A 357 -7.25 5.16 4.41
CA VAL A 357 -7.05 6.32 5.28
C VAL A 357 -6.89 5.83 6.71
N ARG A 358 -5.92 6.39 7.44
CA ARG A 358 -5.81 6.12 8.88
C ARG A 358 -6.92 6.87 9.60
N LEU A 359 -7.68 6.16 10.42
CA LEU A 359 -8.61 6.77 11.36
C LEU A 359 -7.80 7.38 12.52
N ASP A 360 -8.15 8.60 12.92
CA ASP A 360 -7.70 9.15 14.19
C ASP A 360 -8.52 8.47 15.30
N ASP A 361 -7.82 7.80 16.22
CA ASP A 361 -8.39 7.12 17.40
C ASP A 361 -8.97 8.13 18.41
#